data_AF-A0A851TQ22-F1
#
_entry.id   AF-A0A851TQ22-F1
#
_cell.length_a   1.000
_cell.length_b   1.000
_cell.length_c   1.000
_cell.angle_alpha   90.00
_cell.angle_beta   90.00
_cell.angle_gamma   90.00
#
_symmetry.space_group_name_H-M   'P 1'
#
loop_
_entity.id
_entity.type
_entity.pdbx_description
1 polymer ?
#
loop_
_entity_poly.entity_id
_entity_poly.type
_entity_poly.pdbx_seq_one_letter_code
_entity_poly.pdbx_strand_id
1 'polypeptide(L)'
;SRMKRLCRMLSPCCSPCNLDLVCVKGFDPRDVTVTVRDGKMIMSAEHCEEHNTCMGKTHNYCKMMKEVSLPPCLDKEEVTYSV
;
A
#
# COMPACT_ATOMS: atom_id res chain seq x y z
N SER A 1 -23.77 -37.23 -19.74
CA SER A 1 -22.53 -36.57 -19.28
C SER A 1 -22.92 -35.49 -18.27
N ARG A 2 -22.61 -35.65 -16.98
CA ARG A 2 -23.07 -34.77 -15.90
C ARG A 2 -21.95 -33.80 -15.57
N MET A 3 -22.03 -32.56 -16.07
CA MET A 3 -21.11 -31.48 -15.69
C MET A 3 -21.17 -31.29 -14.18
N LYS A 4 -20.19 -31.84 -13.46
CA LYS A 4 -19.90 -31.43 -12.10
C LYS A 4 -19.14 -30.12 -12.18
N ARG A 5 -19.88 -28.99 -12.25
CA ARG A 5 -19.31 -27.68 -11.92
C ARG A 5 -18.92 -27.76 -10.45
N LEU A 6 -17.64 -27.99 -10.18
CA LEU A 6 -17.04 -27.77 -8.87
C LEU A 6 -17.12 -26.28 -8.60
N CYS A 7 -18.25 -25.83 -8.06
CA CYS A 7 -18.29 -24.58 -7.31
C CYS A 7 -17.41 -24.80 -6.09
N ARG A 8 -16.12 -24.52 -6.24
CA ARG A 8 -15.17 -24.42 -5.14
C ARG A 8 -15.67 -23.24 -4.31
N MET A 9 -16.50 -23.52 -3.30
CA MET A 9 -16.82 -22.57 -2.24
C MET A 9 -15.48 -22.21 -1.61
N LEU A 10 -14.91 -21.08 -2.03
CA LEU A 10 -13.90 -20.39 -1.26
C LEU A 10 -14.66 -19.88 -0.04
N SER A 11 -14.60 -20.62 1.05
CA SER A 11 -15.04 -20.10 2.33
C SER A 11 -14.28 -18.79 2.54
N PRO A 12 -14.98 -17.65 2.76
CA PRO A 12 -14.30 -16.40 2.99
C PRO A 12 -13.54 -16.58 4.31
N CYS A 13 -12.22 -16.75 4.21
CA CYS A 13 -11.36 -16.76 5.38
C CYS A 13 -11.28 -15.31 5.87
N CYS A 14 -12.33 -14.86 6.58
CA CYS A 14 -12.41 -13.53 7.21
C CYS A 14 -11.48 -13.40 8.43
N SER A 15 -10.40 -14.18 8.50
CA SER A 15 -9.35 -13.99 9.49
C SER A 15 -8.44 -12.85 9.03
N PRO A 16 -8.10 -11.89 9.91
CA PRO A 16 -7.12 -10.86 9.58
C PRO A 16 -5.85 -11.50 9.05
N CYS A 17 -5.46 -11.16 7.82
CA CYS A 17 -4.19 -11.57 7.24
C CYS A 17 -3.37 -10.31 6.94
N ASN A 18 -2.15 -10.26 7.47
CA ASN A 18 -1.21 -9.20 7.12
C ASN A 18 -0.79 -9.41 5.66
N LEU A 19 -1.20 -8.47 4.80
CA LEU A 19 -0.95 -8.57 3.37
C LEU A 19 0.50 -8.25 3.01
N ASP A 20 1.08 -7.24 3.68
CA ASP A 20 2.47 -6.82 3.46
C ASP A 20 3.00 -6.00 4.66
N LEU A 21 4.32 -5.91 4.76
CA LEU A 21 5.04 -5.00 5.64
C LEU A 21 5.98 -4.14 4.80
N VAL A 22 5.88 -2.82 4.96
CA VAL A 22 6.68 -1.88 4.18
C VAL A 22 7.51 -0.99 5.08
N CYS A 23 8.83 -0.98 4.86
CA CYS A 23 9.74 -0.10 5.59
C CYS A 23 9.72 1.30 4.95
N VAL A 24 9.16 2.28 5.65
CA VAL A 24 9.08 3.70 5.24
C VAL A 24 10.12 4.56 5.98
N LYS A 25 11.27 3.99 6.34
CA LYS A 25 12.29 4.70 7.11
C LYS A 25 12.76 5.95 6.38
N GLY A 26 12.75 7.08 7.09
CA GLY A 26 13.17 8.38 6.53
C GLY A 26 12.04 9.22 5.95
N PHE A 27 10.79 8.75 6.02
CA PHE A 27 9.60 9.52 5.68
C PHE A 27 8.80 9.86 6.94
N ASP A 28 8.20 11.05 7.00
CA ASP A 28 7.20 11.37 8.01
C ASP A 28 5.92 10.56 7.71
N PRO A 29 5.24 9.99 8.73
CA PRO A 29 3.95 9.32 8.53
C PRO A 29 2.93 10.12 7.73
N ARG A 30 2.97 11.46 7.79
CA ARG A 30 2.08 12.37 7.04
C ARG A 30 2.37 12.40 5.55
N ASP A 31 3.60 12.07 5.16
CA ASP A 31 4.03 12.02 3.76
C ASP A 31 3.68 10.67 3.10
N VAL A 32 3.20 9.70 3.89
CA VAL A 32 2.78 8.38 3.41
C VAL A 32 1.33 8.43 2.96
N THR A 33 1.08 8.02 1.72
CA THR A 33 -0.24 7.87 1.13
C THR A 33 -0.46 6.41 0.74
N VAL A 34 -1.61 5.87 1.13
CA VAL A 34 -2.08 4.53 0.73
C VAL A 34 -3.33 4.67 -0.11
N THR A 35 -3.31 4.12 -1.32
CA THR A 35 -4.46 4.07 -2.22
C THR A 35 -4.78 2.63 -2.57
N VAL A 36 -6.06 2.25 -2.48
CA VAL A 36 -6.54 0.94 -2.92
C VAL A 36 -7.46 1.14 -4.12
N ARG A 37 -7.13 0.50 -5.24
CA ARG A 37 -7.86 0.60 -6.50
C ARG A 37 -7.64 -0.65 -7.35
N ASP A 38 -8.67 -1.10 -8.05
CA ASP A 38 -8.59 -2.18 -9.06
C ASP A 38 -7.95 -3.49 -8.52
N GLY A 39 -8.25 -3.85 -7.27
CA GLY A 39 -7.70 -5.04 -6.62
C GLY A 39 -6.22 -4.92 -6.26
N LYS A 40 -5.68 -3.69 -6.19
CA LYS A 40 -4.30 -3.41 -5.81
C LYS A 40 -4.24 -2.35 -4.73
N MET A 41 -3.28 -2.50 -3.84
CA MET A 41 -2.88 -1.49 -2.87
C MET A 41 -1.57 -0.86 -3.36
N ILE A 42 -1.56 0.46 -3.45
CA ILE A 42 -0.40 1.27 -3.81
C ILE A 42 -0.07 2.14 -2.61
N MET A 43 1.12 1.98 -2.07
CA MET A 43 1.68 2.85 -1.04
C MET A 43 2.72 3.75 -1.70
N SER A 44 2.66 5.05 -1.43
CA SER A 44 3.71 6.00 -1.82
C SER A 44 4.10 6.88 -0.66
N ALA A 45 5.36 7.28 -0.60
CA ALA A 45 5.84 8.30 0.33
C ALA A 45 6.67 9.31 -0.45
N GLU A 46 6.45 10.60 -0.20
CA GLU A 46 7.11 11.69 -0.94
C GLU A 46 7.47 12.81 0.03
N HIS A 47 8.76 13.13 0.12
CA HIS A 47 9.27 14.15 1.02
C HIS A 47 10.20 15.11 0.28
N CYS A 48 10.06 16.41 0.56
CA CYS A 48 10.93 17.45 0.04
C CYS A 48 11.42 18.32 1.20
N GLU A 49 12.73 18.41 1.37
CA GLU A 49 13.37 19.18 2.42
C GLU A 49 14.17 20.34 1.82
N GLU A 50 13.86 21.57 2.25
CA GLU A 50 14.63 22.76 1.87
C GLU A 50 15.65 23.09 2.98
N HIS A 51 16.92 23.20 2.61
CA HIS A 51 17.98 23.62 3.52
C HIS A 51 18.58 24.95 3.06
N ASN A 52 18.82 25.85 4.02
CA ASN A 52 19.61 27.05 3.78
C ASN A 52 21.07 26.75 4.10
N THR A 53 21.94 26.86 3.10
CA THR A 53 23.39 26.71 3.24
C THR A 53 24.07 28.07 3.09
N CYS A 54 25.34 28.17 3.48
CA CYS A 54 26.16 29.36 3.21
C CYS A 54 26.32 29.66 1.70
N MET A 55 26.00 28.70 0.82
CA MET A 55 26.06 28.84 -0.63
C MET A 55 24.68 29.06 -1.28
N GLY A 56 23.61 29.14 -0.49
CA GLY A 56 22.23 29.33 -0.96
C GLY A 56 21.28 28.21 -0.54
N LYS A 57 20.10 28.16 -1.17
CA LYS A 57 19.06 27.16 -0.89
C LYS A 57 19.31 25.86 -1.64
N THR A 58 19.23 24.74 -0.94
CA THR A 58 19.30 23.39 -1.52
C THR A 58 18.00 22.64 -1.23
N HIS A 59 17.57 21.80 -2.17
CA HIS A 59 16.35 20.99 -2.04
C HIS A 59 16.73 19.51 -2.13
N ASN A 60 16.33 18.73 -1.14
CA ASN A 60 16.45 17.28 -1.14
C ASN A 60 15.07 16.67 -1.35
N TYR A 61 14.90 15.96 -2.46
CA TYR A 61 13.65 15.31 -2.79
C TYR A 61 13.81 13.79 -2.74
N CYS A 62 12.87 13.11 -2.08
CA CYS A 62 12.85 11.66 -1.98
C CYS A 62 11.43 11.15 -2.24
N LYS A 63 11.33 10.06 -3.01
CA LYS A 63 10.07 9.39 -3.32
C LYS A 63 10.23 7.87 -3.27
N MET A 64 9.25 7.20 -2.69
CA MET A 64 9.12 5.74 -2.68
C MET A 64 7.73 5.33 -3.11
N MET A 65 7.61 4.20 -3.82
CA MET A 65 6.34 3.58 -4.18
C MET A 65 6.44 2.06 -4.06
N LYS A 66 5.40 1.43 -3.54
CA LYS A 66 5.25 -0.02 -3.48
C LYS A 66 3.82 -0.42 -3.86
N GLU A 67 3.69 -1.44 -4.70
CA GLU A 67 2.42 -1.99 -5.16
C GLU A 67 2.26 -3.42 -4.65
N VAL A 68 1.05 -3.75 -4.18
CA VAL A 68 0.69 -5.05 -3.65
C VAL A 68 -0.65 -5.48 -4.26
N SER A 69 -0.70 -6.66 -4.85
CA SER A 69 -1.95 -7.24 -5.34
C SER A 69 -2.79 -7.77 -4.19
N LEU A 70 -4.07 -7.42 -4.18
CA LEU A 70 -5.02 -7.88 -3.17
C LEU A 70 -5.68 -9.18 -3.61
N PRO A 71 -6.05 -10.05 -2.65
CA PRO A 71 -6.96 -11.15 -2.92
C PRO A 71 -8.29 -10.65 -3.53
N PRO A 72 -8.91 -11.43 -4.43
CA PRO A 72 -10.12 -11.01 -5.16
C PRO A 72 -11.38 -10.85 -4.29
N CYS A 73 -11.31 -11.13 -2.99
CA CYS A 73 -12.41 -11.01 -2.04
C CYS A 73 -12.28 -9.80 -1.11
N LEU A 74 -11.22 -9.00 -1.25
CA LEU A 74 -10.97 -7.83 -0.39
C LEU A 74 -11.42 -6.56 -1.09
N ASP A 75 -12.45 -5.93 -0.53
CA ASP A 75 -12.93 -4.62 -0.97
C ASP A 75 -12.12 -3.50 -0.30
N LYS A 76 -12.13 -2.32 -0.93
CA LYS A 76 -11.37 -1.14 -0.48
C LYS A 76 -11.63 -0.76 0.98
N GLU A 77 -12.85 -0.96 1.48
CA GLU A 77 -13.26 -0.57 2.84
C GLU A 77 -12.73 -1.52 3.92
N GLU A 78 -12.25 -2.71 3.56
CA GLU A 78 -11.75 -3.71 4.51
C GLU A 78 -10.22 -3.63 4.72
N VAL A 79 -9.52 -2.80 3.94
CA VAL A 79 -8.07 -2.60 4.08
C VAL A 79 -7.80 -1.59 5.18
N THR A 80 -7.21 -2.06 6.27
CA THR A 80 -6.69 -1.21 7.35
C THR A 80 -5.17 -1.10 7.23
N TYR A 81 -4.63 0.05 7.63
CA TYR A 81 -3.18 0.27 7.71
C TYR A 81 -2.83 0.94 9.03
N SER A 82 -1.62 0.69 9.50
CA SER A 82 -1.05 1.25 10.71
C SER A 82 0.41 1.60 10.45
N VAL A 83 0.86 2.75 10.96
CA VAL A 83 2.22 3.26 10.83
C VAL A 83 2.93 3.18 12.17
#